data_AF-A0A1F4T4X7-F1
#
_entry.id   AF-A0A1F4T4X7-F1
#
_cell.length_a   1.000
_cell.length_b   1.000
_cell.length_c   1.000
_cell.angle_alpha   90.00
_cell.angle_beta   90.00
_cell.angle_gamma   90.00
#
_symmetry.space_group_name_H-M   'P 1'
#
loop_
_entity.id
_entity.type
_entity.pdbx_description
1 polymer ?
#
loop_
_entity_poly.entity_id
_entity_poly.type
_entity_poly.pdbx_seq_one_letter_code
_entity_poly.pdbx_strand_id
1 'polypeptide(L)'
;MARVPRLVKALIKRMYNRDMKYNNIVIRLQKHGEKGITDIEIVVDNRFFCIIEAKKGWSLPTLDQLKKYRERFGGYKRTKRMFLVLSDCTEEYFNGNLKRSIRGVPIKSISWHDVIKTINYIYHEASNKEKYLLSELQKYLLEEVQMENKESNWVYVVSLSNKTPKWSKISWRDVINKKRLYFYPAEKNWPKIPLNYMGFRYDGKLQSIHYVKSYEIVADMHSRIPEIKRGKVKNHYLLYLGEPFEPRKELPIGKIWSNGRLKCMLDTLFTCKSLKDACAVSKKRLKD
;
A
#
# COMPACT_ATOMS: atom_id res chain seq x y z
N MET A 1 -20.24 -1.13 -5.21
CA MET A 1 -20.18 0.32 -5.54
C MET A 1 -21.44 0.85 -6.24
N ALA A 2 -21.97 0.22 -7.30
CA ALA A 2 -23.13 0.76 -8.04
C ALA A 2 -24.40 0.92 -7.19
N ARG A 3 -24.56 0.03 -6.20
CA ARG A 3 -25.66 0.03 -5.23
C ARG A 3 -25.45 0.96 -4.04
N VAL A 4 -24.34 1.71 -4.00
CA VAL A 4 -24.05 2.74 -2.99
C VAL A 4 -23.63 4.04 -3.69
N PRO A 5 -24.57 4.77 -4.32
CA PRO A 5 -24.29 6.01 -5.05
C PRO A 5 -23.54 7.05 -4.22
N ARG A 6 -23.78 7.08 -2.90
CA ARG A 6 -23.10 7.98 -1.95
C ARG A 6 -21.60 7.77 -1.89
N LEU A 7 -21.13 6.52 -2.01
CA LEU A 7 -19.69 6.23 -2.06
C LEU A 7 -19.06 6.82 -3.31
N VAL A 8 -19.68 6.61 -4.47
CA VAL A 8 -19.22 7.17 -5.75
C VAL A 8 -19.20 8.70 -5.68
N LYS A 9 -20.23 9.32 -5.09
CA LYS A 9 -20.27 10.77 -4.86
C LYS A 9 -19.12 11.26 -4.00
N ALA A 10 -18.89 10.62 -2.85
CA ALA A 10 -17.84 11.03 -1.93
C ALA A 10 -16.45 10.88 -2.57
N LEU A 11 -16.23 9.80 -3.33
CA LEU A 11 -15.01 9.61 -4.11
C LEU A 11 -14.86 10.68 -5.19
N ILE A 12 -15.89 10.95 -6.00
CA ILE A 12 -15.84 12.00 -7.04
C ILE A 12 -15.59 13.39 -6.42
N LYS A 13 -16.29 13.73 -5.34
CA LYS A 13 -16.10 14.99 -4.61
C LYS A 13 -14.66 15.12 -4.14
N ARG A 14 -14.11 14.07 -3.53
CA ARG A 14 -12.71 14.05 -3.07
C ARG A 14 -11.73 14.22 -4.22
N MET A 15 -11.98 13.57 -5.36
CA MET A 15 -11.09 13.61 -6.52
C MET A 15 -11.18 14.92 -7.30
N TYR A 16 -12.37 15.49 -7.46
CA TYR A 16 -12.61 16.62 -8.35
C TYR A 16 -12.83 17.95 -7.61
N ASN A 17 -12.88 17.91 -6.28
CA ASN A 17 -13.23 19.02 -5.40
C ASN A 17 -14.48 19.79 -5.88
N ARG A 18 -15.48 19.05 -6.36
CA ARG A 18 -16.74 19.61 -6.87
C ARG A 18 -17.89 18.72 -6.43
N ASP A 19 -18.94 19.36 -5.93
CA ASP A 19 -20.23 18.70 -5.79
C ASP A 19 -20.87 18.57 -7.16
N MET A 20 -21.10 17.33 -7.59
CA MET A 20 -21.86 17.03 -8.78
C MET A 20 -23.27 16.59 -8.38
N LYS A 21 -24.28 17.27 -8.94
CA LYS A 21 -25.64 16.74 -8.98
C LYS A 21 -25.66 15.60 -10.01
N TYR A 22 -26.31 14.50 -9.67
CA TYR A 22 -26.44 13.36 -10.56
C TYR A 22 -27.81 12.72 -10.41
N ASN A 23 -28.35 12.24 -11.53
CA ASN A 23 -29.60 11.48 -11.57
C ASN A 23 -29.31 9.98 -11.79
N ASN A 24 -28.26 9.66 -12.54
CA ASN A 24 -27.90 8.29 -12.91
C ASN A 24 -26.39 8.06 -12.83
N ILE A 25 -25.99 6.99 -12.12
CA ILE A 25 -24.61 6.51 -12.03
C ILE A 25 -24.57 5.10 -12.61
N VAL A 26 -23.80 4.93 -13.67
CA VAL A 26 -23.53 3.63 -14.29
C VAL A 26 -22.10 3.24 -13.96
N ILE A 27 -21.93 2.13 -13.25
CA ILE A 27 -20.62 1.50 -13.06
C ILE A 27 -20.55 0.31 -13.99
N ARG A 28 -19.56 0.31 -14.88
CA ARG A 28 -19.27 -0.84 -15.74
C ARG A 28 -18.05 -1.54 -15.16
N LEU A 29 -18.31 -2.76 -14.69
CA LEU A 29 -17.27 -3.75 -14.42
C LEU A 29 -17.08 -4.53 -15.72
N GLN A 30 -15.84 -4.95 -15.99
CA GLN A 30 -15.37 -5.58 -17.23
C GLN A 30 -16.44 -6.09 -18.24
N LYS A 31 -16.26 -5.68 -19.51
CA LYS A 31 -16.56 -6.55 -20.67
C LYS A 31 -15.23 -7.07 -21.19
N HIS A 32 -15.10 -8.39 -21.37
CA HIS A 32 -13.97 -9.00 -22.10
C HIS A 32 -13.88 -8.35 -23.50
N GLY A 33 -12.71 -7.86 -23.87
CA GLY A 33 -12.47 -7.26 -25.19
C GLY A 33 -10.98 -7.26 -25.55
N GLU A 34 -10.69 -7.45 -26.84
CA GLU A 34 -9.38 -7.82 -27.40
C GLU A 34 -8.21 -6.83 -27.18
N LYS A 35 -8.45 -5.62 -26.64
CA LYS A 35 -7.44 -4.54 -26.59
C LYS A 35 -6.96 -4.14 -25.19
N GLY A 36 -7.31 -4.90 -24.14
CA GLY A 36 -6.79 -4.71 -22.78
C GLY A 36 -7.87 -4.52 -21.71
N ILE A 37 -7.54 -4.95 -20.49
CA ILE A 37 -8.45 -5.07 -19.35
C ILE A 37 -8.43 -3.77 -18.54
N THR A 38 -9.58 -3.08 -18.48
CA THR A 38 -9.84 -1.96 -17.55
C THR A 38 -10.60 -2.52 -16.36
N ASP A 39 -10.23 -2.11 -15.15
CA ASP A 39 -10.84 -2.67 -13.95
C ASP A 39 -12.26 -2.11 -13.71
N ILE A 40 -12.44 -0.78 -13.80
CA ILE A 40 -13.72 -0.13 -13.49
C ILE A 40 -13.94 1.14 -14.33
N GLU A 41 -15.14 1.31 -14.87
CA GLU A 41 -15.60 2.55 -15.51
C GLU A 41 -16.78 3.15 -14.75
N ILE A 42 -16.76 4.46 -14.52
CA ILE A 42 -17.85 5.20 -13.88
C ILE A 42 -18.36 6.28 -14.84
N VAL A 43 -19.62 6.18 -15.22
CA VAL A 43 -20.32 7.16 -16.05
C VAL A 43 -21.43 7.80 -15.21
N VAL A 44 -21.48 9.13 -15.19
CA VAL A 44 -22.49 9.90 -14.46
C VAL A 44 -23.25 10.79 -15.43
N ASP A 45 -24.57 10.58 -15.54
CA ASP A 45 -25.51 11.31 -16.43
C ASP A 45 -25.06 11.42 -17.90
N ASN A 46 -24.21 10.51 -18.40
CA ASN A 46 -23.51 10.64 -19.69
C ASN A 46 -22.73 11.98 -19.84
N ARG A 47 -22.48 12.66 -18.72
CA ARG A 47 -21.86 13.98 -18.61
C ARG A 47 -20.52 13.93 -17.94
N PHE A 48 -20.18 12.84 -17.26
CA PHE A 48 -18.86 12.61 -16.68
C PHE A 48 -18.46 11.16 -16.85
N PHE A 49 -17.19 10.94 -17.19
CA PHE A 49 -16.63 9.61 -17.38
C PHE A 49 -15.28 9.49 -16.68
N CYS A 50 -15.19 8.59 -15.71
CA CYS A 50 -13.95 8.19 -15.07
C CYS A 50 -13.61 6.74 -15.45
N ILE A 51 -12.36 6.53 -15.85
CA ILE A 51 -11.78 5.19 -16.01
C ILE A 51 -10.82 4.97 -14.84
N ILE A 52 -11.06 3.93 -14.07
CA ILE A 52 -10.23 3.56 -12.91
C ILE A 52 -9.36 2.37 -13.29
N GLU A 53 -8.07 2.53 -13.04
CA GLU A 53 -7.06 1.48 -13.13
C GLU A 53 -6.58 1.17 -11.71
N ALA A 54 -6.76 -0.07 -11.26
CA ALA A 54 -6.30 -0.50 -9.95
C ALA A 54 -4.89 -1.08 -10.04
N LYS A 55 -4.03 -0.72 -9.08
CA LYS A 55 -2.66 -1.20 -8.96
C LYS A 55 -2.35 -1.52 -7.50
N LYS A 56 -1.62 -2.62 -7.29
CA LYS A 56 -1.20 -3.08 -5.97
C LYS A 56 0.10 -2.37 -5.54
N GLY A 57 0.18 -1.88 -4.31
CA GLY A 57 1.36 -1.22 -3.74
C GLY A 57 1.86 -0.01 -4.55
N TRP A 58 3.19 0.11 -4.70
CA TRP A 58 3.87 1.19 -5.45
C TRP A 58 3.91 1.01 -6.97
N SER A 59 3.05 0.14 -7.51
CA SER A 59 2.94 0.01 -8.96
C SER A 59 2.06 1.12 -9.53
N LEU A 60 2.50 1.67 -10.66
CA LEU A 60 1.75 2.64 -11.45
C LEU A 60 1.46 2.02 -12.82
N PRO A 61 0.33 2.36 -13.45
CA PRO A 61 0.11 1.95 -14.82
C PRO A 61 1.10 2.63 -15.75
N THR A 62 1.42 1.97 -16.85
CA THR A 62 2.21 2.58 -17.91
C THR A 62 1.33 3.56 -18.70
N LEU A 63 1.96 4.57 -19.31
CA LEU A 63 1.24 5.49 -20.20
C LEU A 63 0.59 4.74 -21.37
N ASP A 64 1.21 3.66 -21.84
CA ASP A 64 0.67 2.87 -22.94
C ASP A 64 -0.56 2.06 -22.54
N GLN A 65 -0.64 1.58 -21.29
CA GLN A 65 -1.88 1.01 -20.74
C GLN A 65 -3.01 2.04 -20.77
N LEU A 66 -2.76 3.26 -20.26
CA LEU A 66 -3.79 4.30 -20.22
C LEU A 66 -4.18 4.82 -21.61
N LYS A 67 -3.24 4.88 -22.57
CA LYS A 67 -3.53 5.30 -23.95
C LYS A 67 -4.56 4.40 -24.62
N LYS A 68 -4.56 3.09 -24.34
CA LYS A 68 -5.52 2.12 -24.92
C LYS A 68 -6.97 2.48 -24.61
N TYR A 69 -7.23 3.14 -23.48
CA TYR A 69 -8.58 3.50 -23.04
C TYR A 69 -9.01 4.90 -23.46
N ARG A 70 -8.10 5.68 -24.06
CA ARG A 70 -8.37 7.08 -24.42
C ARG A 70 -9.59 7.23 -25.32
N GLU A 71 -9.72 6.38 -26.33
CA GLU A 71 -10.77 6.47 -27.34
C GLU A 71 -12.16 6.33 -26.73
N ARG A 72 -12.27 5.64 -25.58
CA ARG A 72 -13.53 5.49 -24.84
C ARG A 72 -14.08 6.82 -24.34
N PHE A 73 -13.24 7.83 -24.13
CA PHE A 73 -13.70 9.18 -23.78
C PHE A 73 -14.28 9.99 -24.96
N GLY A 74 -14.47 9.38 -26.14
CA GLY A 74 -15.16 9.99 -27.27
C GLY A 74 -16.53 10.56 -26.84
N GLY A 75 -16.85 11.78 -27.28
CA GLY A 75 -18.10 12.47 -26.93
C GLY A 75 -18.13 13.21 -25.59
N TYR A 76 -17.14 12.99 -24.69
CA TYR A 76 -17.08 13.69 -23.40
C TYR A 76 -16.24 14.97 -23.46
N LYS A 77 -16.76 16.06 -22.87
CA LYS A 77 -16.03 17.33 -22.71
C LYS A 77 -14.75 17.11 -21.88
N ARG A 78 -13.69 17.88 -22.16
CA ARG A 78 -12.38 17.76 -21.48
C ARG A 78 -12.47 17.89 -19.95
N THR A 79 -13.36 18.75 -19.46
CA THR A 79 -13.59 19.01 -18.02
C THR A 79 -14.45 17.96 -17.33
N LYS A 80 -14.77 16.88 -18.03
CA LYS A 80 -15.75 15.88 -17.62
C LYS A 80 -15.24 14.45 -17.84
N ARG A 81 -13.92 14.30 -17.94
CA ARG A 81 -13.27 13.02 -18.11
C ARG A 81 -11.99 12.94 -17.33
N MET A 82 -11.65 11.76 -16.83
CA MET A 82 -10.39 11.54 -16.14
C MET A 82 -10.00 10.07 -16.06
N PHE A 83 -8.70 9.85 -15.92
CA PHE A 83 -8.17 8.61 -15.39
C PHE A 83 -8.00 8.72 -13.88
N LEU A 84 -8.36 7.66 -13.17
CA LEU A 84 -8.06 7.48 -11.77
C LEU A 84 -7.19 6.25 -11.59
N VAL A 85 -6.07 6.41 -10.90
CA VAL A 85 -5.21 5.31 -10.50
C VAL A 85 -5.49 5.01 -9.03
N LEU A 86 -6.00 3.81 -8.75
CA LEU A 86 -6.20 3.32 -7.40
C LEU A 86 -4.95 2.56 -6.97
N SER A 87 -4.07 3.19 -6.18
CA SER A 87 -2.80 2.61 -5.71
C SER A 87 -2.30 3.23 -4.41
N ASP A 88 -1.50 2.49 -3.64
CA ASP A 88 -0.90 2.98 -2.39
C ASP A 88 0.37 3.85 -2.61
N CYS A 89 0.52 4.43 -3.80
CA CYS A 89 1.59 5.38 -4.08
C CYS A 89 1.33 6.70 -3.37
N THR A 90 2.38 7.36 -2.85
CA THR A 90 2.23 8.75 -2.41
C THR A 90 1.99 9.69 -3.59
N GLU A 91 1.40 10.85 -3.31
CA GLU A 91 1.17 11.87 -4.33
C GLU A 91 2.49 12.35 -4.96
N GLU A 92 3.57 12.46 -4.18
CA GLU A 92 4.90 12.83 -4.70
C GLU A 92 5.42 11.77 -5.68
N TYR A 93 5.30 10.49 -5.34
CA TYR A 93 5.77 9.41 -6.22
C TYR A 93 4.92 9.28 -7.47
N PHE A 94 3.60 9.42 -7.34
CA PHE A 94 2.69 9.50 -8.48
C PHE A 94 3.10 10.64 -9.42
N ASN A 95 3.30 11.85 -8.87
CA ASN A 95 3.67 13.03 -9.65
C ASN A 95 5.07 12.94 -10.26
N GLY A 96 6.01 12.25 -9.61
CA GLY A 96 7.36 12.05 -10.11
C GLY A 96 7.48 10.98 -11.19
N ASN A 97 6.58 9.98 -11.21
CA ASN A 97 6.70 8.79 -12.06
C ASN A 97 5.59 8.62 -13.10
N LEU A 98 4.47 9.35 -13.00
CA LEU A 98 3.40 9.33 -13.99
C LEU A 98 3.01 10.74 -14.41
N LYS A 99 2.78 10.94 -15.71
CA LYS A 99 2.31 12.24 -16.22
C LYS A 99 0.95 12.58 -15.60
N ARG A 100 0.75 13.84 -15.25
CA ARG A 100 -0.53 14.37 -14.73
C ARG A 100 -1.65 14.39 -15.77
N SER A 101 -1.33 14.19 -17.05
CA SER A 101 -2.33 14.07 -18.11
C SER A 101 -1.83 13.29 -19.31
N ILE A 102 -2.76 12.70 -20.07
CA ILE A 102 -2.51 12.13 -21.39
C ILE A 102 -3.39 12.87 -22.40
N ARG A 103 -2.76 13.60 -23.32
CA ARG A 103 -3.45 14.39 -24.39
C ARG A 103 -4.65 15.20 -23.86
N GLY A 104 -4.47 15.83 -22.70
CA GLY A 104 -5.48 16.69 -22.08
C GLY A 104 -6.54 15.99 -21.23
N VAL A 105 -6.45 14.67 -21.03
CA VAL A 105 -7.24 13.96 -20.01
C VAL A 105 -6.43 13.91 -18.71
N PRO A 106 -6.93 14.46 -17.60
CA PRO A 106 -6.22 14.44 -16.32
C PRO A 106 -6.10 13.00 -15.79
N ILE A 107 -4.97 12.72 -15.13
CA ILE A 107 -4.72 11.48 -14.38
C ILE A 107 -4.57 11.87 -12.91
N LYS A 108 -5.35 11.25 -12.03
CA LYS A 108 -5.25 11.42 -10.58
C LYS A 108 -4.99 10.08 -9.91
N SER A 109 -4.50 10.10 -8.68
CA SER A 109 -4.37 8.92 -7.83
C SER A 109 -5.29 8.98 -6.61
N ILE A 110 -5.65 7.81 -6.09
CA ILE A 110 -6.26 7.64 -4.77
C ILE A 110 -5.72 6.34 -4.17
N SER A 111 -5.48 6.31 -2.86
CA SER A 111 -5.03 5.09 -2.17
C SER A 111 -6.18 4.19 -1.75
N TRP A 112 -5.92 2.90 -1.53
CA TRP A 112 -6.91 1.99 -0.93
C TRP A 112 -7.33 2.48 0.46
N HIS A 113 -6.37 3.04 1.20
CA HIS A 113 -6.61 3.69 2.48
C HIS A 113 -7.57 4.88 2.39
N ASP A 114 -7.46 5.70 1.33
CA ASP A 114 -8.37 6.82 1.13
C ASP A 114 -9.78 6.38 0.76
N VAL A 115 -9.92 5.27 0.02
CA VAL A 115 -11.22 4.66 -0.24
C VAL A 115 -11.84 4.18 1.08
N ILE A 116 -11.08 3.48 1.92
CA ILE A 116 -11.55 3.03 3.25
C ILE A 116 -11.93 4.23 4.14
N LYS A 117 -11.11 5.28 4.20
CA LYS A 117 -11.45 6.51 4.93
C LYS A 117 -12.75 7.14 4.41
N THR A 118 -12.96 7.12 3.09
CA THR A 118 -14.18 7.64 2.48
C THR A 118 -15.40 6.80 2.84
N ILE A 119 -15.26 5.47 2.90
CA ILE A 119 -16.30 4.55 3.38
C ILE A 119 -16.66 4.88 4.83
N ASN A 120 -15.67 5.02 5.72
CA ASN A 120 -15.90 5.37 7.13
C ASN A 120 -16.61 6.72 7.28
N TYR A 121 -16.19 7.72 6.50
CA TYR A 121 -16.79 9.05 6.53
C TYR A 121 -18.29 9.03 6.19
N ILE A 122 -18.69 8.30 5.15
CA ILE A 122 -20.11 8.24 4.73
C ILE A 122 -20.94 7.23 5.52
N TYR A 123 -20.30 6.35 6.30
CA TYR A 123 -20.95 5.22 6.95
C TYR A 123 -22.09 5.67 7.87
N HIS A 124 -21.88 6.74 8.64
CA HIS A 124 -22.85 7.21 9.64
C HIS A 124 -24.13 7.76 9.00
N GLU A 125 -24.01 8.42 7.84
CA GLU A 125 -25.13 9.01 7.13
C GLU A 125 -25.88 8.00 6.25
N ALA A 126 -25.27 6.86 5.95
CA ALA A 126 -25.81 5.84 5.05
C ALA A 126 -27.05 5.12 5.62
N SER A 127 -27.95 4.70 4.74
CA SER A 127 -29.09 3.84 5.10
C SER A 127 -28.62 2.47 5.58
N ASN A 128 -29.46 1.70 6.29
CA ASN A 128 -29.09 0.38 6.80
C ASN A 128 -28.62 -0.58 5.69
N LYS A 129 -29.28 -0.54 4.52
CA LYS A 129 -28.88 -1.32 3.34
C LYS A 129 -27.53 -0.89 2.78
N GLU A 130 -27.26 0.41 2.73
CA GLU A 130 -25.96 0.93 2.30
C GLU A 130 -24.86 0.60 3.32
N LYS A 131 -25.13 0.68 4.62
CA LYS A 131 -24.20 0.30 5.69
C LYS A 131 -23.75 -1.14 5.54
N TYR A 132 -24.68 -2.07 5.31
CA TYR A 132 -24.35 -3.48 5.05
C TYR A 132 -23.38 -3.62 3.85
N LEU A 133 -23.73 -3.00 2.71
CA LEU A 133 -22.89 -3.03 1.50
C LEU A 133 -21.53 -2.35 1.68
N LEU A 134 -21.47 -1.27 2.47
CA LEU A 134 -20.23 -0.57 2.82
C LEU A 134 -19.35 -1.43 3.71
N SER A 135 -19.91 -2.13 4.68
CA SER A 135 -19.20 -3.09 5.53
C SER A 135 -18.67 -4.27 4.72
N GLU A 136 -19.47 -4.85 3.82
CA GLU A 136 -19.00 -5.92 2.91
C GLU A 136 -17.87 -5.43 1.99
N LEU A 137 -18.02 -4.24 1.40
CA LEU A 137 -16.97 -3.66 0.56
C LEU A 137 -15.70 -3.37 1.37
N GLN A 138 -15.84 -2.78 2.56
CA GLN A 138 -14.71 -2.51 3.44
C GLN A 138 -13.99 -3.80 3.84
N LYS A 139 -14.76 -4.83 4.22
CA LYS A 139 -14.24 -6.16 4.55
C LYS A 139 -13.51 -6.74 3.35
N TYR A 140 -14.10 -6.75 2.16
CA TYR A 140 -13.45 -7.21 0.93
C TYR A 140 -12.17 -6.44 0.60
N LEU A 141 -12.17 -5.11 0.69
CA LEU A 141 -10.99 -4.29 0.42
C LEU A 141 -9.87 -4.52 1.44
N LEU A 142 -10.24 -4.67 2.72
CA LEU A 142 -9.28 -5.04 3.77
C LEU A 142 -8.78 -6.47 3.55
N GLU A 143 -9.63 -7.41 3.19
CA GLU A 143 -9.27 -8.81 2.93
C GLU A 143 -8.42 -8.94 1.68
N GLU A 144 -8.73 -8.33 0.54
CA GLU A 144 -7.91 -8.43 -0.67
C GLU A 144 -6.52 -7.79 -0.48
N VAL A 145 -6.45 -6.63 0.18
CA VAL A 145 -5.19 -5.94 0.47
C VAL A 145 -4.41 -6.64 1.60
N GLN A 146 -5.09 -7.29 2.54
CA GLN A 146 -4.44 -7.99 3.66
C GLN A 146 -4.23 -9.49 3.44
N MET A 147 -5.06 -10.24 2.70
CA MET A 147 -5.00 -11.71 2.53
C MET A 147 -3.82 -12.12 1.67
N GLU A 148 -3.58 -11.44 0.55
CA GLU A 148 -2.40 -11.68 -0.30
C GLU A 148 -1.09 -11.48 0.48
N ASN A 149 -1.15 -10.68 1.54
CA ASN A 149 -0.06 -10.47 2.47
C ASN A 149 -0.09 -11.50 3.61
N LYS A 150 -1.25 -11.75 4.24
CA LYS A 150 -1.49 -12.63 5.41
C LYS A 150 -1.14 -14.10 5.16
N GLU A 151 -1.26 -14.57 3.93
CA GLU A 151 -0.84 -15.94 3.56
C GLU A 151 0.69 -16.07 3.37
N SER A 152 1.40 -14.95 3.30
CA SER A 152 2.86 -14.93 3.20
C SER A 152 3.49 -15.34 4.53
N ASN A 153 4.06 -16.54 4.59
CA ASN A 153 4.95 -16.95 5.67
C ASN A 153 6.33 -16.28 5.59
N TRP A 154 6.51 -15.27 4.73
CA TRP A 154 7.79 -14.62 4.54
C TRP A 154 8.06 -13.56 5.62
N VAL A 155 9.32 -13.51 6.04
CA VAL A 155 9.88 -12.54 6.97
C VAL A 155 10.86 -11.65 6.22
N TYR A 156 10.70 -10.34 6.34
CA TYR A 156 11.68 -9.38 5.86
C TYR A 156 12.63 -8.99 6.99
N VAL A 157 13.90 -9.36 6.86
CA VAL A 157 14.90 -9.18 7.92
C VAL A 157 15.78 -7.99 7.63
N VAL A 158 15.86 -7.05 8.57
CA VAL A 158 16.63 -5.81 8.47
C VAL A 158 17.70 -5.72 9.54
N SER A 159 18.85 -5.16 9.18
CA SER A 159 19.95 -4.87 10.09
C SER A 159 19.73 -3.55 10.81
N LEU A 160 19.81 -3.54 12.14
CA LEU A 160 19.68 -2.32 12.94
C LEU A 160 21.02 -1.88 13.50
N SER A 161 21.32 -0.61 13.29
CA SER A 161 22.43 0.04 13.97
C SER A 161 22.03 0.39 15.41
N ASN A 162 22.99 0.34 16.34
CA ASN A 162 22.83 0.93 17.67
C ASN A 162 22.93 2.48 17.64
N LYS A 163 23.27 3.07 16.50
CA LYS A 163 23.44 4.53 16.38
C LYS A 163 22.08 5.23 16.41
N THR A 164 22.03 6.32 17.16
CA THR A 164 20.95 7.30 17.09
C THR A 164 21.25 8.27 15.93
N PRO A 165 20.38 8.37 14.90
CA PRO A 165 20.59 9.32 13.81
C PRO A 165 20.62 10.77 14.32
N LYS A 166 21.44 11.65 13.74
CA LYS A 166 21.52 13.08 14.13
C LYS A 166 20.18 13.84 14.04
N TRP A 167 19.24 13.31 13.28
CA TRP A 167 17.89 13.87 13.10
C TRP A 167 16.84 13.27 14.03
N SER A 168 17.22 12.37 14.94
CA SER A 168 16.33 11.68 15.88
C SER A 168 16.90 11.77 17.30
N LYS A 169 16.02 11.82 18.30
CA LYS A 169 16.38 11.62 19.72
C LYS A 169 16.23 10.15 20.16
N ILE A 170 15.70 9.28 19.30
CA ILE A 170 15.50 7.85 19.56
C ILE A 170 16.32 7.00 18.57
N SER A 171 16.94 5.93 19.07
CA SER A 171 17.72 5.00 18.26
C SER A 171 16.82 4.06 17.46
N TRP A 172 17.36 3.44 16.39
CA TRP A 172 16.61 2.46 15.61
C TRP A 172 16.11 1.27 16.45
N ARG A 173 16.95 0.79 17.36
CA ARG A 173 16.60 -0.31 18.27
C ARG A 173 15.48 0.11 19.23
N ASP A 174 15.55 1.33 19.77
CA ASP A 174 14.54 1.84 20.71
C ASP A 174 13.18 2.10 20.04
N VAL A 175 13.14 2.51 18.77
CA VAL A 175 11.87 2.65 18.04
C VAL A 175 11.10 1.32 18.02
N ILE A 176 11.81 0.19 17.93
CA ILE A 176 11.19 -1.14 17.96
C ILE A 176 10.94 -1.59 19.39
N ASN A 177 11.98 -1.59 20.22
CA ASN A 177 11.90 -2.18 21.56
C ASN A 177 10.99 -1.41 22.51
N LYS A 178 10.93 -0.07 22.39
CA LYS A 178 10.14 0.79 23.29
C LYS A 178 8.80 1.19 22.69
N LYS A 179 8.71 1.35 21.37
CA LYS A 179 7.47 1.84 20.72
C LYS A 179 6.75 0.78 19.88
N ARG A 180 7.36 -0.39 19.62
CA ARG A 180 6.84 -1.41 18.68
C ARG A 180 6.48 -0.80 17.32
N LEU A 181 7.35 0.08 16.83
CA LEU A 181 7.24 0.69 15.52
C LEU A 181 8.46 0.32 14.69
N TYR A 182 8.31 0.32 13.37
CA TYR A 182 9.44 0.34 12.45
C TYR A 182 9.05 1.10 11.20
N PHE A 183 10.02 1.78 10.57
CA PHE A 183 9.73 2.51 9.34
C PHE A 183 10.85 2.38 8.33
N TYR A 184 10.48 2.46 7.05
CA TYR A 184 11.42 2.43 5.95
C TYR A 184 10.93 3.22 4.73
N PRO A 185 11.85 3.73 3.90
CA PRO A 185 11.51 4.51 2.71
C PRO A 185 10.69 3.69 1.73
N ALA A 186 9.69 4.33 1.12
CA ALA A 186 8.91 3.70 0.07
C ALA A 186 9.61 3.81 -1.30
N GLU A 187 10.70 3.07 -1.45
CA GLU A 187 11.62 3.15 -2.60
C GLU A 187 11.87 1.78 -3.25
N LYS A 188 12.53 1.77 -4.43
CA LYS A 188 12.75 0.59 -5.30
C LYS A 188 13.37 -0.63 -4.62
N ASN A 189 14.17 -0.42 -3.56
CA ASN A 189 14.89 -1.50 -2.88
C ASN A 189 14.20 -2.00 -1.59
N TRP A 190 13.02 -1.49 -1.26
CA TRP A 190 12.21 -1.94 -0.13
C TRP A 190 11.00 -2.73 -0.62
N PRO A 191 10.37 -3.55 0.25
CA PRO A 191 9.10 -4.18 -0.10
C PRO A 191 8.09 -3.12 -0.55
N LYS A 192 7.47 -3.34 -1.72
CA LYS A 192 6.40 -2.48 -2.24
C LYS A 192 5.12 -2.58 -1.42
N ILE A 193 4.99 -3.63 -0.63
CA ILE A 193 3.94 -3.85 0.36
C ILE A 193 4.67 -4.45 1.57
N PRO A 194 4.47 -3.93 2.81
CA PRO A 194 5.08 -4.50 4.00
C PRO A 194 4.68 -5.96 4.18
N LEU A 195 5.61 -6.86 4.48
CA LEU A 195 5.26 -8.26 4.74
C LEU A 195 4.56 -8.41 6.11
N ASN A 196 3.90 -9.54 6.34
CA ASN A 196 3.33 -9.89 7.65
C ASN A 196 4.35 -9.92 8.78
N TYR A 197 5.60 -10.27 8.49
CA TYR A 197 6.61 -10.48 9.50
C TYR A 197 7.85 -9.64 9.17
N MET A 198 8.33 -8.96 10.20
CA MET A 198 9.60 -8.24 10.19
C MET A 198 10.55 -8.91 11.17
N GLY A 199 11.76 -9.21 10.68
CA GLY A 199 12.85 -9.68 11.52
C GLY A 199 13.86 -8.56 11.74
N PHE A 200 14.35 -8.42 12.95
CA PHE A 200 15.37 -7.45 13.29
C PHE A 200 16.62 -8.16 13.74
N ARG A 201 17.75 -7.84 13.08
CA ARG A 201 19.05 -8.40 13.39
C ARG A 201 20.01 -7.31 13.81
N TYR A 202 20.82 -7.62 14.80
CA TYR A 202 21.93 -6.80 15.26
C TYR A 202 22.85 -7.65 16.16
N ASP A 203 24.06 -7.17 16.41
CA ASP A 203 25.06 -7.87 17.23
C ASP A 203 25.35 -9.29 16.72
N GLY A 204 25.43 -9.46 15.39
CA GLY A 204 25.81 -10.73 14.76
C GLY A 204 24.68 -11.76 14.59
N LYS A 205 23.46 -11.47 15.06
CA LYS A 205 22.35 -12.44 15.13
C LYS A 205 20.96 -11.85 14.88
N LEU A 206 19.98 -12.72 14.63
CA LEU A 206 18.56 -12.37 14.72
C LEU A 206 18.20 -12.12 16.19
N GLN A 207 17.41 -11.08 16.46
CA GLN A 207 17.12 -10.61 17.82
C GLN A 207 15.62 -10.61 18.10
N SER A 208 14.80 -10.32 17.10
CA SER A 208 13.36 -10.42 17.25
C SER A 208 12.67 -10.60 15.91
N ILE A 209 11.53 -11.27 15.94
CA ILE A 209 10.56 -11.34 14.86
C ILE A 209 9.28 -10.70 15.39
N HIS A 210 8.63 -9.88 14.57
CA HIS A 210 7.37 -9.24 14.90
C HIS A 210 6.37 -9.48 13.79
N TYR A 211 5.12 -9.75 14.19
CA TYR A 211 3.99 -9.62 13.28
C TYR A 211 3.70 -8.13 13.01
N VAL A 212 3.43 -7.77 11.76
CA VAL A 212 3.01 -6.43 11.35
C VAL A 212 1.51 -6.34 11.49
N LYS A 213 1.03 -5.72 12.57
CA LYS A 213 -0.40 -5.56 12.88
C LYS A 213 -1.11 -4.70 11.83
N SER A 214 -0.46 -3.61 11.45
CA SER A 214 -0.94 -2.68 10.44
C SER A 214 0.22 -1.82 9.95
N TYR A 215 -0.02 -1.06 8.89
CA TYR A 215 0.90 -0.04 8.45
C TYR A 215 0.14 1.20 7.98
N GLU A 216 0.82 2.33 8.00
CA GLU A 216 0.38 3.55 7.35
C GLU A 216 1.51 4.14 6.51
N ILE A 217 1.16 4.99 5.56
CA ILE A 217 2.13 5.75 4.78
C ILE A 217 2.12 7.17 5.32
N VAL A 218 3.29 7.64 5.77
CA VAL A 218 3.44 8.94 6.41
C VAL A 218 4.33 9.87 5.60
N ALA A 219 3.84 11.10 5.41
CA ALA A 219 4.59 12.18 4.81
C ALA A 219 5.54 12.87 5.80
N ASP A 220 5.29 12.76 7.10
CA ASP A 220 6.17 13.22 8.18
C ASP A 220 6.07 12.27 9.38
N MET A 221 7.21 11.76 9.83
CA MET A 221 7.26 10.82 10.95
C MET A 221 7.05 11.50 12.31
N HIS A 222 7.31 12.81 12.41
CA HIS A 222 7.25 13.53 13.69
C HIS A 222 5.87 13.47 14.35
N SER A 223 4.79 13.39 13.58
CA SER A 223 3.43 13.26 14.13
C SER A 223 3.14 11.91 14.79
N ARG A 224 4.04 10.92 14.64
CA ARG A 224 3.91 9.56 15.21
C ARG A 224 5.04 9.24 16.17
N ILE A 225 6.23 9.74 15.87
CA ILE A 225 7.42 9.59 16.68
C ILE A 225 7.98 11.01 16.90
N PRO A 226 7.51 11.74 17.94
CA PRO A 226 7.90 13.13 18.20
C PRO A 226 9.41 13.33 18.37
N GLU A 227 10.14 12.27 18.73
CA GLU A 227 11.60 12.25 18.84
C GLU A 227 12.31 12.44 17.49
N ILE A 228 11.63 12.18 16.36
CA ILE A 228 12.16 12.38 15.02
C ILE A 228 11.88 13.81 14.58
N LYS A 229 12.90 14.53 14.09
CA LYS A 229 12.75 15.92 13.61
C LYS A 229 11.79 15.99 12.41
N ARG A 230 10.91 16.99 12.41
CA ARG A 230 9.94 17.27 11.33
C ARG A 230 10.60 17.32 9.96
N GLY A 231 9.96 16.71 8.97
CA GLY A 231 10.33 16.80 7.57
C GLY A 231 11.63 16.09 7.18
N LYS A 232 12.26 15.33 8.09
CA LYS A 232 13.47 14.54 7.80
C LYS A 232 13.18 13.16 7.25
N VAL A 233 12.05 12.58 7.62
CA VAL A 233 11.59 11.27 7.18
C VAL A 233 10.25 11.47 6.48
N LYS A 234 10.27 11.51 5.15
CA LYS A 234 9.09 11.73 4.29
C LYS A 234 8.84 10.52 3.42
N ASN A 235 7.59 10.19 3.13
CA ASN A 235 7.19 9.09 2.26
C ASN A 235 7.74 7.74 2.71
N HIS A 236 7.44 7.38 3.95
CA HIS A 236 7.84 6.11 4.54
C HIS A 236 6.62 5.26 4.87
N TYR A 237 6.82 3.96 4.80
CA TYR A 237 5.96 3.03 5.51
C TYR A 237 6.26 3.12 7.00
N LEU A 238 5.25 3.37 7.82
CA LEU A 238 5.30 3.17 9.26
C LEU A 238 4.52 1.90 9.60
N LEU A 239 5.23 0.94 10.19
CA LEU A 239 4.69 -0.34 10.62
C LEU A 239 4.38 -0.31 12.10
N TYR A 240 3.20 -0.81 12.46
CA TYR A 240 2.81 -1.10 13.83
C TYR A 240 3.08 -2.58 14.10
N LEU A 241 3.99 -2.85 15.04
CA LEU A 241 4.47 -4.19 15.32
C LEU A 241 3.70 -4.82 16.50
N GLY A 242 3.50 -6.13 16.41
CA GLY A 242 3.03 -6.96 17.50
C GLY A 242 4.14 -7.27 18.50
N GLU A 243 3.80 -8.13 19.47
CA GLU A 243 4.77 -8.61 20.44
C GLU A 243 5.93 -9.33 19.74
N PRO A 244 7.17 -9.14 20.23
CA PRO A 244 8.31 -9.87 19.72
C PRO A 244 8.18 -11.35 20.03
N PHE A 245 8.68 -12.17 19.13
CA PHE A 245 8.98 -13.57 19.37
C PHE A 245 10.26 -13.95 18.64
N GLU A 246 10.92 -15.02 19.08
CA GLU A 246 12.21 -15.43 18.53
C GLU A 246 12.37 -16.96 18.52
N PRO A 247 13.26 -17.50 17.67
CA PRO A 247 13.65 -18.90 17.75
C PRO A 247 14.25 -19.22 19.11
N ARG A 248 13.96 -20.42 19.65
CA ARG A 248 14.53 -20.88 20.93
C ARG A 248 16.06 -20.96 20.93
N LYS A 249 16.66 -21.13 19.75
CA LYS A 249 18.11 -21.18 19.56
C LYS A 249 18.56 -19.88 18.92
N GLU A 250 19.70 -19.39 19.38
CA GLU A 250 20.35 -18.26 18.74
C GLU A 250 20.56 -18.53 17.24
N LEU A 251 20.10 -17.59 16.41
CA LEU A 251 20.22 -17.67 14.97
C LEU A 251 21.26 -16.66 14.46
N PRO A 252 22.54 -17.08 14.30
CA PRO A 252 23.58 -16.20 13.80
C PRO A 252 23.34 -15.82 12.34
N ILE A 253 23.93 -14.70 11.92
CA ILE A 253 23.81 -14.20 10.55
C ILE A 253 24.47 -15.14 9.53
N GLY A 254 25.61 -15.74 9.90
CA GLY A 254 26.51 -16.41 8.96
C GLY A 254 27.32 -15.43 8.10
N LYS A 255 27.91 -15.91 7.00
CA LYS A 255 28.71 -15.06 6.06
C LYS A 255 27.79 -14.23 5.16
N ILE A 256 27.20 -13.16 5.70
CA ILE A 256 26.38 -12.17 4.97
C ILE A 256 26.95 -10.77 5.21
N TRP A 257 26.84 -9.89 4.22
CA TRP A 257 27.15 -8.47 4.34
C TRP A 257 26.42 -7.81 5.54
N SER A 258 27.15 -7.02 6.33
CA SER A 258 26.69 -6.45 7.60
C SER A 258 25.37 -5.65 7.48
N ASN A 259 25.14 -4.97 6.36
CA ASN A 259 23.94 -4.17 6.09
C ASN A 259 22.91 -4.84 5.15
N GLY A 260 23.14 -6.09 4.73
CA GLY A 260 22.26 -6.81 3.82
C GLY A 260 20.85 -6.99 4.39
N ARG A 261 19.84 -6.57 3.65
CA ARG A 261 18.44 -6.90 3.94
C ARG A 261 18.10 -8.24 3.31
N LEU A 262 17.37 -9.06 4.03
CA LEU A 262 17.14 -10.46 3.68
C LEU A 262 15.65 -10.77 3.67
N LYS A 263 15.29 -11.84 2.95
CA LYS A 263 13.93 -12.36 2.91
C LYS A 263 14.00 -13.89 3.02
N CYS A 264 13.29 -14.46 3.98
CA CYS A 264 13.25 -15.90 4.26
C CYS A 264 11.88 -16.30 4.79
N MET A 265 11.50 -17.56 4.70
CA MET A 265 10.26 -18.10 5.25
C MET A 265 10.38 -18.24 6.78
N LEU A 266 9.30 -18.01 7.50
CA LEU A 266 9.26 -17.95 8.96
C LEU A 266 9.73 -19.27 9.58
N ASP A 267 9.25 -20.41 9.11
CA ASP A 267 9.62 -21.74 9.60
C ASP A 267 11.13 -22.02 9.46
N THR A 268 11.76 -21.48 8.41
CA THR A 268 13.20 -21.64 8.21
C THR A 268 14.03 -20.95 9.29
N LEU A 269 13.51 -19.89 9.93
CA LEU A 269 14.16 -19.22 11.05
C LEU A 269 14.21 -20.08 12.31
N PHE A 270 13.27 -21.03 12.46
CA PHE A 270 13.20 -21.93 13.62
C PHE A 270 13.93 -23.25 13.40
N THR A 271 14.25 -23.58 12.14
CA THR A 271 14.81 -24.89 11.75
C THR A 271 16.25 -24.82 11.25
N CYS A 272 16.68 -23.70 10.67
CA CYS A 272 18.02 -23.54 10.13
C CYS A 272 19.05 -23.12 11.19
N LYS A 273 20.34 -23.32 10.89
CA LYS A 273 21.46 -22.98 11.78
C LYS A 273 21.91 -21.52 11.65
N SER A 274 21.55 -20.83 10.57
CA SER A 274 21.88 -19.43 10.34
C SER A 274 20.85 -18.72 9.46
N LEU A 275 20.81 -17.39 9.51
CA LEU A 275 19.99 -16.59 8.59
C LEU A 275 20.36 -16.81 7.11
N LYS A 276 21.63 -17.09 6.82
CA LYS A 276 22.09 -17.40 5.46
C LYS A 276 21.43 -18.67 4.94
N ASP A 277 21.43 -19.71 5.76
CA ASP A 277 20.85 -21.00 5.41
C ASP A 277 19.33 -20.89 5.26
N ALA A 278 18.67 -20.18 6.18
CA ALA A 278 17.25 -19.88 6.10
C ALA A 278 16.87 -19.22 4.76
N CYS A 279 17.64 -18.21 4.33
CA CYS A 279 17.43 -17.57 3.03
C CYS A 279 17.67 -18.51 1.84
N ALA A 280 18.70 -19.36 1.91
CA ALA A 280 19.03 -20.30 0.84
C ALA A 280 17.94 -21.37 0.67
N VAL A 281 17.49 -21.97 1.77
CA VAL A 281 16.38 -22.95 1.78
C VAL A 281 15.10 -22.31 1.26
N SER A 282 14.77 -21.11 1.73
CA SER A 282 13.59 -20.37 1.27
C SER A 282 13.60 -20.09 -0.24
N LYS A 283 14.78 -19.77 -0.80
CA LYS A 283 14.94 -19.57 -2.25
C LYS A 283 14.83 -20.87 -3.04
N LYS A 284 15.30 -21.99 -2.47
CA LYS A 284 15.17 -23.30 -3.12
C LYS A 284 13.70 -23.70 -3.24
N ARG A 285 12.93 -23.56 -2.16
CA ARG A 285 11.48 -23.84 -2.12
C ARG A 285 10.63 -22.96 -3.06
N LEU A 286 11.15 -21.83 -3.54
CA LEU A 286 10.46 -21.00 -4.55
C LEU A 286 10.64 -21.50 -5.98
N LYS A 287 11.64 -22.35 -6.22
CA LYS A 287 11.98 -22.88 -7.54
C LYS A 287 11.41 -24.28 -7.76
N ASP A 288 11.02 -24.95 -6.68
CA ASP A 288 10.30 -26.22 -6.67
C ASP A 288 8.79 -25.94 -6.81
#